data_AF-A0AAV9ZCG6-F1
#
_entry.id   AF-A0AAV9ZCG6-F1
#
_cell.length_a   1.000
_cell.length_b   1.000
_cell.length_c   1.000
_cell.angle_alpha   90.00
_cell.angle_beta   90.00
_cell.angle_gamma   90.00
#
_symmetry.space_group_name_H-M   'P 1'
#
loop_
_entity.id
_entity.type
_entity.pdbx_description
1 polymer ?
#
loop_
_entity_poly.entity_id
_entity_poly.type
_entity_poly.pdbx_seq_one_letter_code
_entity_poly.pdbx_strand_id
1 'polypeptide(L)'
;RIMAMVTPEKLQQACREEEQGSPISDPTVKLLRQHVHSTVGRVKGSNQSRTSLRSQLWSTPVYLRPWNLWITINPVDIHDP
;
A
#
# COMPACT_ATOMS: atom_id res chain seq x y z
N ARG A 1 -16.13 -6.43 17.61
CA ARG A 1 -15.87 -7.86 17.28
C ARG A 1 -16.60 -8.26 15.97
N ILE A 2 -16.55 -7.42 14.93
CA ILE A 2 -17.33 -7.61 13.68
C ILE A 2 -16.46 -8.32 12.62
N MET A 3 -15.15 -8.05 12.59
CA MET A 3 -14.20 -8.68 11.66
C MET A 3 -14.07 -10.21 11.81
N ALA A 4 -14.49 -10.78 12.95
CA ALA A 4 -14.49 -12.23 13.18
C ALA A 4 -15.65 -12.97 12.48
N MET A 5 -16.59 -12.23 11.89
CA MET A 5 -17.74 -12.77 11.14
C MET A 5 -17.48 -12.84 9.62
N VAL A 6 -16.24 -12.58 9.18
CA VAL A 6 -15.85 -12.72 7.78
C VAL A 6 -15.78 -14.20 7.45
N THR A 7 -16.58 -14.63 6.47
CA THR A 7 -16.55 -16.00 5.95
C THR A 7 -15.86 -16.03 4.58
N PRO A 8 -15.35 -17.20 4.14
CA PRO A 8 -14.69 -17.33 2.85
C PRO A 8 -15.57 -16.89 1.67
N GLU A 9 -16.87 -17.15 1.74
CA GLU A 9 -17.83 -16.83 0.67
C GLU A 9 -17.98 -15.32 0.49
N LYS A 10 -17.97 -14.58 1.61
CA LYS A 10 -18.02 -13.11 1.60
C LYS A 10 -16.76 -12.50 1.01
N LEU A 11 -15.60 -13.10 1.26
CA LEU A 11 -14.34 -12.67 0.65
C LEU A 11 -14.32 -12.97 -0.86
N GLN A 12 -14.77 -14.16 -1.27
CA GLN A 12 -14.87 -14.51 -2.69
C GLN A 12 -15.82 -13.59 -3.45
N GLN A 13 -16.95 -13.23 -2.84
CA GLN A 13 -17.88 -12.26 -3.42
C GLN A 13 -17.24 -10.88 -3.55
N ALA A 14 -16.53 -10.41 -2.52
CA ALA A 14 -15.80 -9.15 -2.59
C ALA A 14 -14.69 -9.17 -3.66
N CYS A 15 -14.00 -10.29 -3.87
CA CYS A 15 -13.04 -10.42 -4.97
C CYS A 15 -13.71 -10.27 -6.34
N ARG A 16 -14.87 -10.91 -6.56
CA ARG A 16 -15.63 -10.75 -7.81
C ARG A 16 -16.09 -9.30 -8.03
N GLU A 17 -16.52 -8.62 -6.98
CA GLU A 17 -16.90 -7.21 -7.04
C GLU A 17 -15.70 -6.32 -7.40
N GLU A 18 -14.53 -6.57 -6.81
CA GLU A 18 -13.29 -5.84 -7.14
C GLU A 18 -12.83 -6.10 -8.58
N GLU A 19 -12.90 -7.34 -9.07
CA GLU A 19 -12.58 -7.70 -10.46
C GLU A 19 -13.50 -6.99 -11.46
N GLN A 20 -14.76 -6.79 -11.09
CA GLN A 20 -15.75 -6.06 -11.88
C GLN A 20 -15.67 -4.53 -11.70
N GLY A 21 -14.71 -4.03 -10.91
CA GLY A 21 -14.56 -2.61 -10.60
C GLY A 21 -15.69 -2.02 -9.75
N SER A 22 -16.51 -2.87 -9.15
CA SER A 22 -17.62 -2.46 -8.28
C SER A 22 -17.14 -2.27 -6.84
N PRO A 23 -17.75 -1.33 -6.08
CA PRO A 23 -17.41 -1.16 -4.67
C PRO A 23 -17.84 -2.38 -3.86
N ILE A 24 -17.00 -2.82 -2.91
CA ILE A 24 -17.31 -3.93 -2.00
C ILE A 24 -18.60 -3.65 -1.24
N SER A 25 -19.56 -4.57 -1.36
CA SER A 25 -20.89 -4.49 -0.78
C SER A 25 -20.91 -4.79 0.73
N ASP A 26 -20.12 -5.77 1.19
CA ASP A 26 -20.10 -6.18 2.60
C ASP A 26 -19.33 -5.16 3.49
N PRO A 27 -20.00 -4.53 4.49
CA PRO A 27 -19.38 -3.53 5.35
C PRO A 27 -18.28 -4.11 6.25
N THR A 28 -18.34 -5.41 6.58
CA THR A 28 -17.32 -6.10 7.38
C THR A 28 -16.04 -6.30 6.57
N VAL A 29 -16.17 -6.71 5.31
CA VAL A 29 -15.03 -6.89 4.41
C VAL A 29 -14.40 -5.55 4.07
N LYS A 30 -15.21 -4.50 3.88
CA LYS A 30 -14.74 -3.13 3.70
C LYS A 30 -13.94 -2.64 4.92
N LEU A 31 -14.44 -2.88 6.13
CA LEU A 31 -13.74 -2.52 7.37
C LEU A 31 -12.42 -3.31 7.53
N LEU A 32 -12.42 -4.60 7.19
CA LEU A 32 -11.21 -5.43 7.19
C LEU A 32 -10.16 -4.87 6.22
N ARG A 33 -10.55 -4.54 4.98
CA ARG A 33 -9.67 -3.96 3.96
C ARG A 33 -9.05 -2.64 4.44
N GLN A 34 -9.84 -1.76 5.04
CA GLN A 34 -9.33 -0.50 5.61
C GLN A 34 -8.30 -0.76 6.70
N HIS A 35 -8.55 -1.72 7.58
CA HIS A 35 -7.62 -2.08 8.66
C HIS A 35 -6.29 -2.62 8.13
N VAL A 36 -6.36 -3.54 7.15
CA VAL A 36 -5.16 -4.06 6.46
C VAL A 36 -4.39 -2.92 5.80
N HIS A 37 -5.06 -2.06 5.02
CA HIS A 37 -4.41 -0.92 4.36
C HIS A 37 -3.72 0.02 5.35
N SER A 38 -4.37 0.33 6.48
CA SER A 38 -3.81 1.18 7.53
C SER A 38 -2.59 0.55 8.23
N THR A 39 -2.53 -0.78 8.28
CA THR A 39 -1.43 -1.52 8.91
C THR A 39 -0.25 -1.66 7.95
N VAL A 40 -0.50 -1.84 6.66
CA VAL A 40 0.55 -1.97 5.61
C VAL A 40 1.48 -0.75 5.59
N GLY A 41 0.96 0.46 5.83
CA GLY A 41 1.77 1.67 5.93
C GLY A 41 2.76 1.69 7.10
N ARG A 42 2.53 0.87 8.13
CA ARG A 42 3.41 0.75 9.32
C ARG A 42 4.44 -0.38 9.17
N VAL A 43 4.29 -1.26 8.19
CA VAL A 43 5.25 -2.33 7.91
C VAL A 43 6.43 -1.73 7.14
N LYS A 44 7.62 -1.77 7.75
CA LYS A 44 8.86 -1.35 7.09
C LYS A 44 9.09 -2.20 5.82
N GLY A 45 9.42 -1.54 4.71
CA GLY A 45 9.66 -2.22 3.43
C GLY A 45 8.40 -2.44 2.57
N SER A 46 7.20 -2.11 3.09
CA SER A 46 5.98 -2.13 2.27
C SER A 46 6.06 -1.16 1.10
N ASN A 47 5.26 -1.41 0.06
CA ASN A 47 5.17 -0.51 -1.10
C ASN A 47 4.83 0.93 -0.69
N GLN A 48 4.01 1.12 0.35
CA GLN A 48 3.71 2.45 0.88
C GLN A 48 4.93 3.11 1.52
N SER A 49 5.72 2.36 2.31
CA SER A 49 6.99 2.85 2.88
C SER A 49 7.99 3.24 1.79
N ARG A 50 8.10 2.42 0.73
CA ARG A 50 8.95 2.70 -0.43
C ARG A 50 8.48 3.93 -1.20
N THR A 51 7.18 4.08 -1.45
CA THR A 51 6.60 5.26 -2.11
C THR A 51 6.83 6.52 -1.29
N SER A 52 6.61 6.49 0.03
CA SER A 52 6.87 7.63 0.93
C SER A 52 8.34 8.04 0.91
N LEU A 53 9.27 7.08 0.98
CA LEU A 53 10.70 7.34 0.92
C LEU A 53 11.10 7.99 -0.41
N ARG A 54 10.56 7.49 -1.53
CA ARG A 54 10.78 8.11 -2.85
C ARG A 54 10.24 9.54 -2.88
N SER A 55 9.01 9.78 -2.39
CA SER A 55 8.45 11.13 -2.33
C SER A 55 9.32 12.10 -1.51
N GLN A 56 9.88 11.65 -0.38
CA GLN A 56 10.82 12.44 0.41
C GLN A 56 12.09 12.75 -0.39
N LEU A 57 12.70 11.75 -1.02
CA LEU A 57 13.87 11.93 -1.87
C LEU A 57 13.63 12.94 -2.99
N TRP A 58 12.48 12.87 -3.66
CA TRP A 58 12.11 13.81 -4.73
C TRP A 58 11.81 15.22 -4.21
N SER A 59 11.32 15.36 -2.98
CA SER A 59 11.06 16.68 -2.36
C SER A 59 12.33 17.39 -1.90
N THR A 60 13.36 16.64 -1.51
CA THR A 60 14.65 17.16 -1.06
C THR A 60 15.35 18.10 -2.06
N PRO A 61 15.50 17.77 -3.36
CA PRO A 61 16.11 18.68 -4.32
C PRO A 61 15.23 19.90 -4.63
N VAL A 62 13.90 19.78 -4.56
CA VAL A 62 12.99 20.93 -4.70
C VAL A 62 13.23 21.93 -3.57
N TYR A 63 13.42 21.43 -2.34
CA TYR A 63 13.69 22.27 -1.17
C TYR A 63 15.12 22.83 -1.15
N LEU A 64 16.13 22.00 -1.44
CA LEU A 64 17.55 22.36 -1.31
C LEU A 64 18.16 23.05 -2.54
N ARG A 65 17.43 23.13 -3.66
CA ARG A 65 17.89 23.67 -4.97
C ARG A 65 19.31 23.25 -5.40
N PRO A 66 19.74 21.98 -5.30
CA PRO A 66 21.06 21.59 -5.76
C PRO A 66 21.05 21.39 -7.29
N TRP A 67 22.08 21.89 -7.99
CA TRP A 67 22.35 21.63 -9.42
C TRP A 67 23.00 20.25 -9.66
N ASN A 68 22.73 19.27 -8.79
CA ASN A 68 23.44 17.99 -8.79
C ASN A 68 22.47 16.85 -9.07
N LEU A 69 22.84 15.95 -10.00
CA LEU A 69 22.10 14.72 -10.30
C LEU A 69 22.08 13.80 -9.07
N TRP A 70 20.90 13.50 -8.55
CA TRP A 70 20.74 12.51 -7.48
C TRP A 70 20.44 11.13 -8.10
N ILE A 71 21.35 10.18 -7.91
CA ILE A 71 21.13 8.77 -8.24
C ILE A 71 21.04 8.01 -6.91
N THR A 72 19.94 7.28 -6.71
CA THR A 72 19.86 6.32 -5.60
C THR A 72 20.32 4.96 -6.10
N ILE A 73 21.50 4.52 -5.63
CA ILE A 73 21.97 3.15 -5.85
C ILE A 73 21.45 2.32 -4.68
N ASN A 74 20.46 1.46 -4.93
CA ASN A 74 19.93 0.53 -3.93
C ASN A 74 20.46 -0.89 -4.21
N PRO A 75 21.58 -1.31 -3.60
CA PRO A 75 22.16 -2.64 -3.86
C PRO A 75 21.33 -3.79 -3.28
N VAL A 76 20.26 -3.52 -2.53
CA VAL A 76 19.42 -4.53 -1.86
C VAL A 76 18.19 -4.96 -2.68
N ASP A 77 17.87 -4.26 -3.77
CA ASP A 77 16.69 -4.53 -4.62
C ASP A 77 16.84 -5.78 -5.51
N ILE A 78 17.95 -6.52 -5.38
CA ILE A 78 18.24 -7.72 -6.18
C ILE A 78 17.30 -8.89 -5.79
N HIS A 79 16.67 -8.83 -4.61
CA HIS A 79 15.86 -9.93 -4.06
C HIS A 79 14.38 -9.62 -3.88
N ASP A 80 13.90 -8.43 -4.26
CA ASP A 80 12.50 -8.03 -4.12
C ASP A 80 12.08 -7.16 -5.33
N PRO A 81 11.80 -7.80 -6.49
CA PRO A 81 11.49 -7.12 -7.76
C PRO A 81 10.18 -6.32 -7.74
#